data_AF-A0A800UFU7-F1
#
_entry.id   AF-A0A800UFU7-F1
#
_cell.length_a   1.000
_cell.length_b   1.000
_cell.length_c   1.000
_cell.angle_alpha   90.00
_cell.angle_beta   90.00
_cell.angle_gamma   90.00
#
_symmetry.space_group_name_H-M   'P 1'
#
loop_
_entity.id
_entity.type
_entity.pdbx_description
1 polymer ?
#
loop_
_entity_poly.entity_id
_entity_poly.type
_entity_poly.pdbx_seq_one_letter_code
_entity_poly.pdbx_strand_id
1 'polypeptide(L)'
;MYRIMFQNSIYKMFEYENESDFEKHIVEHSKEIFGENSVYIDVKKRIGLDNIISIPDGYLIDFSFSQHPRLYILENELVTHDPYKHIGEQLLKFAISYKGNGRKIKSFLLEEINKDKGTKEKNK
;
A
#
# COMPACT_ATOMS: atom_id res chain seq x y z
N MET A 1 -22.23 18.30 -4.48
CA MET A 1 -22.15 16.86 -4.83
C MET A 1 -21.85 16.73 -6.31
N TYR A 2 -20.62 16.36 -6.67
CA TYR A 2 -20.21 16.16 -8.05
C TYR A 2 -20.76 14.84 -8.59
N ARG A 3 -21.18 14.81 -9.86
CA ARG A 3 -21.72 13.61 -10.53
C ARG A 3 -21.00 13.43 -11.85
N ILE A 4 -20.68 12.18 -12.18
CA ILE A 4 -20.07 11.82 -13.46
C ILE A 4 -21.13 11.12 -14.30
N MET A 5 -21.29 11.52 -15.56
CA MET A 5 -22.15 10.83 -16.52
C MET A 5 -21.27 10.00 -17.46
N PHE A 6 -21.51 8.70 -17.51
CA PHE A 6 -20.80 7.80 -18.41
C PHE A 6 -21.77 6.75 -18.96
N GLN A 7 -21.82 6.59 -20.29
CA GLN A 7 -22.69 5.61 -20.97
C GLN A 7 -24.13 5.56 -20.43
N ASN A 8 -24.77 6.73 -20.33
CA ASN A 8 -26.14 6.88 -19.80
C ASN A 8 -26.35 6.53 -18.31
N SER A 9 -25.27 6.24 -17.57
CA SER A 9 -25.30 6.01 -16.13
C SER A 9 -24.76 7.24 -15.37
N ILE A 10 -25.38 7.55 -14.24
CA ILE A 10 -24.98 8.63 -13.34
C ILE A 10 -24.23 8.02 -12.15
N TYR A 11 -22.95 8.33 -12.06
CA TYR A 11 -22.09 7.92 -10.95
C TYR A 11 -22.03 9.04 -9.92
N LYS A 12 -22.06 8.65 -8.65
CA LYS A 12 -21.84 9.54 -7.51
C LYS A 12 -20.54 9.16 -6.85
N MET A 13 -19.86 10.15 -6.28
CA MET A 13 -18.70 9.91 -5.44
C MET A 13 -19.12 8.99 -4.28
N PHE A 14 -18.36 7.91 -4.10
CA PHE A 14 -18.50 7.03 -2.95
C PHE A 14 -17.59 7.55 -1.85
N GLU A 15 -18.15 7.73 -0.66
CA GLU A 15 -17.41 8.14 0.53
C GLU A 15 -17.30 6.93 1.46
N TYR A 16 -16.08 6.63 1.90
CA TYR A 16 -15.83 5.55 2.84
C TYR A 16 -16.11 6.03 4.26
N GLU A 17 -16.80 5.18 5.04
CA GLU A 17 -17.10 5.48 6.46
C GLU A 17 -15.91 5.18 7.37
N ASN A 18 -15.04 4.26 6.99
CA ASN A 18 -13.88 3.85 7.78
C ASN A 18 -12.69 3.50 6.89
N GLU A 19 -11.49 3.59 7.48
CA GLU A 19 -10.22 3.34 6.80
C GLU A 19 -10.01 1.86 6.46
N SER A 20 -10.58 0.93 7.23
CA SER A 20 -10.43 -0.51 6.97
C SER A 20 -11.09 -0.92 5.65
N ASP A 21 -12.30 -0.41 5.39
CA ASP A 21 -13.02 -0.69 4.15
C ASP A 21 -12.40 0.05 2.98
N PHE A 22 -11.86 1.25 3.21
CA PHE A 22 -11.08 1.95 2.20
C PHE A 22 -9.82 1.17 1.82
N GLU A 23 -9.03 0.73 2.80
CA GLU A 23 -7.82 -0.08 2.63
C GLU A 23 -8.12 -1.36 1.84
N LYS A 24 -9.19 -2.09 2.18
CA LYS A 24 -9.59 -3.30 1.43
C LYS A 24 -9.80 -3.03 -0.06
N HIS A 25 -10.54 -1.97 -0.40
CA HIS A 25 -10.77 -1.63 -1.80
C HIS A 25 -9.49 -1.17 -2.50
N ILE A 26 -8.58 -0.47 -1.81
CA ILE A 26 -7.25 -0.13 -2.37
C ILE A 26 -6.46 -1.40 -2.69
N VAL A 27 -6.49 -2.42 -1.82
CA VAL A 27 -5.80 -3.70 -2.07
C VAL A 27 -6.44 -4.42 -3.26
N GLU A 28 -7.78 -4.54 -3.27
CA GLU A 28 -8.55 -5.22 -4.32
C GLU A 28 -8.33 -4.59 -5.69
N HIS A 29 -8.32 -3.26 -5.76
CA HIS A 29 -8.18 -2.48 -6.99
C HIS A 29 -6.75 -1.94 -7.20
N SER A 30 -5.76 -2.48 -6.49
CA SER A 30 -4.38 -1.96 -6.47
C SER A 30 -3.77 -1.84 -7.88
N LYS A 31 -4.03 -2.81 -8.75
CA LYS A 31 -3.56 -2.79 -10.15
C LYS A 31 -4.19 -1.68 -10.98
N GLU A 32 -5.45 -1.35 -10.74
CA GLU A 32 -6.17 -0.31 -11.47
C GLU A 32 -5.77 1.09 -10.99
N ILE A 33 -5.45 1.21 -9.70
CA ILE A 33 -5.03 2.46 -9.06
C ILE A 33 -3.57 2.79 -9.38
N PHE A 34 -2.68 1.82 -9.20
CA PHE A 34 -1.22 2.03 -9.28
C PHE A 34 -0.61 1.53 -10.61
N GLY A 35 -1.38 0.82 -11.42
CA GLY A 35 -0.96 0.29 -12.72
C GLY A 35 -0.43 -1.14 -12.66
N GLU A 36 -0.47 -1.83 -13.81
CA GLU A 36 -0.07 -3.24 -13.95
C GLU A 36 1.42 -3.52 -13.66
N ASN A 37 2.27 -2.50 -13.76
CA ASN A 37 3.70 -2.60 -13.48
C ASN A 37 4.02 -2.38 -12.00
N SER A 38 3.03 -2.39 -11.13
CA SER A 38 3.20 -2.18 -9.70
C SER A 38 2.82 -3.43 -8.89
N VAL A 39 3.47 -3.61 -7.75
CA VAL A 39 3.18 -4.69 -6.81
C VAL A 39 2.85 -4.09 -5.45
N TYR A 40 1.58 -4.22 -5.05
CA TYR A 40 1.11 -3.85 -3.72
C TYR A 40 1.37 -5.00 -2.74
N ILE A 41 1.91 -4.69 -1.57
CA ILE A 41 2.21 -5.63 -0.50
C ILE A 41 1.45 -5.16 0.75
N ASP A 42 0.45 -5.96 1.17
CA ASP A 42 -0.28 -5.79 2.42
C ASP A 42 0.58 -6.27 3.59
N VAL A 43 0.98 -5.34 4.46
CA VAL A 43 1.97 -5.56 5.51
C VAL A 43 1.32 -5.90 6.84
N LYS A 44 0.14 -5.33 7.12
CA LYS A 44 -0.62 -5.52 8.35
C LYS A 44 -0.94 -7.00 8.60
N LYS A 45 -1.17 -7.77 7.54
CA LYS A 45 -1.48 -9.21 7.66
C LYS A 45 -0.26 -10.10 7.92
N ARG A 46 0.99 -9.61 7.78
CA ARG A 46 2.16 -10.49 7.64
C ARG A 46 3.38 -10.14 8.49
N ILE A 47 3.47 -8.95 9.08
CA ILE A 47 4.58 -8.62 10.00
C ILE A 47 4.24 -9.06 11.43
N GLY A 48 4.94 -10.10 11.88
CA GLY A 48 5.11 -10.40 13.31
C GLY A 48 5.94 -9.30 13.98
N LEU A 49 5.33 -8.67 14.98
CA LEU A 49 5.76 -7.46 15.70
C LEU A 49 6.92 -7.69 16.68
N ASP A 50 8.18 -7.66 16.25
CA ASP A 50 9.26 -7.68 17.26
C ASP A 50 10.27 -6.53 17.19
N ASN A 51 10.20 -5.60 16.21
CA ASN A 51 11.13 -4.45 16.21
C ASN A 51 10.81 -3.27 15.29
N ILE A 52 9.57 -3.14 14.79
CA ILE A 52 9.16 -2.03 13.92
C ILE A 52 8.17 -1.16 14.69
N ILE A 53 8.55 0.10 14.95
CA ILE A 53 7.81 1.04 15.81
C ILE A 53 6.49 1.48 15.15
N SER A 54 6.44 1.59 13.82
CA SER A 54 5.20 1.71 13.07
C SER A 54 5.25 0.89 11.79
N ILE A 55 4.22 0.09 11.58
CA ILE A 55 4.00 -0.69 10.37
C ILE A 55 3.04 0.13 9.50
N PRO A 56 3.41 0.50 8.26
CA PRO A 56 2.50 1.19 7.36
C PRO A 56 1.39 0.27 6.88
N ASP A 57 0.33 0.83 6.32
CA ASP A 57 -0.75 0.03 5.70
C ASP A 57 -0.24 -0.87 4.58
N GLY A 58 0.66 -0.35 3.74
CA GLY A 58 1.17 -1.09 2.58
C GLY A 58 2.53 -0.62 2.08
N TYR A 59 3.17 -1.48 1.28
CA TYR A 59 4.25 -1.06 0.38
C TYR A 59 3.82 -1.22 -1.07
N LEU A 60 4.29 -0.34 -1.93
CA LEU A 60 4.13 -0.44 -3.36
C LEU A 60 5.49 -0.44 -4.03
N ILE A 61 5.75 -1.44 -4.86
CA ILE A 61 6.94 -1.49 -5.70
C ILE A 61 6.50 -1.19 -7.13
N ASP A 62 6.92 -0.05 -7.64
CA ASP A 62 6.63 0.39 -9.00
C ASP A 62 7.80 0.05 -9.93
N PHE A 63 7.54 -0.81 -10.91
CA PHE A 63 8.48 -1.22 -11.96
C PHE A 63 8.30 -0.45 -13.27
N SER A 64 7.46 0.59 -13.31
CA SER A 64 7.28 1.44 -14.49
C SER A 64 8.60 2.06 -14.98
N PHE A 65 9.56 2.23 -14.07
CA PHE A 65 10.94 2.65 -14.38
C PHE A 65 11.88 1.45 -14.29
N SER A 66 12.05 0.73 -15.40
CA SER A 66 12.78 -0.55 -15.46
C SER A 66 14.23 -0.49 -14.93
N GLN A 67 14.91 0.65 -15.05
CA GLN A 67 16.28 0.83 -14.52
C GLN A 67 16.32 1.25 -13.05
N HIS A 68 15.22 1.81 -12.53
CA HIS A 68 15.13 2.39 -11.19
C HIS A 68 13.75 2.11 -10.58
N PRO A 69 13.44 0.86 -10.23
CA PRO A 69 12.19 0.53 -9.56
C PRO A 69 12.08 1.32 -8.26
N ARG A 70 10.88 1.82 -7.97
CA ARG A 70 10.62 2.70 -6.83
C ARG A 70 9.84 1.96 -5.76
N LEU A 71 10.29 2.12 -4.52
CA LEU A 71 9.57 1.65 -3.34
C LEU A 71 8.83 2.82 -2.72
N TYR A 72 7.52 2.67 -2.57
CA TYR A 72 6.64 3.61 -1.91
C TYR A 72 6.07 2.99 -0.64
N ILE A 73 5.81 3.84 0.35
CA ILE A 73 5.08 3.51 1.57
C ILE A 73 3.67 4.08 1.37
N LEU A 74 2.66 3.29 1.70
CA LEU A 74 1.27 3.68 1.57
C LEU A 74 0.64 3.75 2.96
N GLU A 75 -0.09 4.86 3.19
CA GLU A 75 -0.96 5.09 4.34
C GLU A 75 -2.30 5.59 3.78
N ASN A 76 -3.39 4.94 4.16
CA ASN A 76 -4.74 5.24 3.71
C ASN A 76 -5.50 5.96 4.81
N GLU A 77 -5.63 7.27 4.68
CA GLU A 77 -6.32 8.11 5.66
C GLU A 77 -7.55 8.78 5.04
N LEU A 78 -8.67 8.82 5.77
CA LEU A 78 -9.83 9.57 5.32
C LEU A 78 -9.64 11.07 5.54
N VAL A 79 -10.07 11.88 4.58
CA VAL A 79 -10.00 13.36 4.64
C VAL A 79 -10.85 13.94 5.79
N THR A 80 -11.76 13.14 6.36
CA THR A 80 -12.58 13.51 7.51
C THR A 80 -11.81 13.56 8.83
N HIS A 81 -10.65 12.91 8.92
CA HIS A 81 -9.69 13.05 10.02
C HIS A 81 -8.70 14.20 9.75
N ASP A 82 -7.88 14.62 10.73
CA ASP A 82 -6.77 15.57 10.48
C ASP A 82 -5.60 14.80 9.83
N PRO A 83 -5.57 14.72 8.49
CA PRO A 83 -4.74 13.73 7.83
C PRO A 83 -3.27 14.12 7.91
N TYR A 84 -2.97 15.43 7.95
CA TYR A 84 -1.61 15.92 8.07
C TYR A 84 -0.97 15.57 9.40
N LYS A 85 -1.74 15.62 10.48
CA LYS A 85 -1.26 15.25 11.80
C LYS A 85 -1.00 13.75 11.91
N HIS A 86 -1.95 12.93 11.48
CA HIS A 86 -1.87 11.47 11.62
C HIS A 86 -0.84 10.85 10.66
N ILE A 87 -0.89 11.22 9.37
CA ILE A 87 0.07 10.73 8.37
C ILE A 87 1.49 11.22 8.69
N GLY A 88 1.64 12.47 9.14
CA GLY A 88 2.94 13.04 9.47
C GLY A 88 3.66 12.26 10.58
N GLU A 89 2.94 11.90 11.63
CA GLU A 89 3.49 11.09 12.73
C GLU A 89 3.88 9.68 12.28
N GLN A 90 3.05 9.03 11.47
CA GLN A 90 3.30 7.69 10.93
C GLN A 90 4.53 7.67 10.01
N LEU A 91 4.62 8.63 9.07
CA LEU A 91 5.76 8.76 8.17
C LEU A 91 7.06 9.04 8.92
N LEU A 92 7.02 9.85 9.98
CA LEU A 92 8.20 10.12 10.80
C LEU A 92 8.68 8.86 11.55
N LYS A 93 7.76 8.14 12.19
CA LYS A 93 8.06 6.86 12.86
C LYS A 93 8.62 5.83 11.89
N PHE A 94 8.08 5.79 10.67
CA PHE A 94 8.60 4.96 9.61
C PHE A 94 10.03 5.37 9.22
N ALA A 95 10.28 6.65 8.95
CA ALA A 95 11.60 7.13 8.53
C ALA A 95 12.69 6.81 9.56
N ILE A 96 12.36 6.94 10.85
CA ILE A 96 13.24 6.54 11.96
C ILE A 96 13.49 5.03 11.95
N SER A 97 12.42 4.23 11.79
CA SER A 97 12.50 2.77 11.73
C SER A 97 13.31 2.28 10.52
N TYR A 98 13.17 2.93 9.36
CA TYR A 98 13.93 2.61 8.16
C TYR A 98 15.42 2.93 8.32
N LYS A 99 15.78 4.04 8.97
CA LYS A 99 17.18 4.39 9.24
C LYS A 99 17.86 3.34 10.14
N GLY A 100 17.13 2.79 11.12
CA GLY A 100 17.65 1.76 12.02
C GLY A 100 17.61 0.33 11.46
N ASN A 101 16.59 -0.01 10.66
CA ASN A 101 16.28 -1.38 10.24
C ASN A 101 16.15 -1.57 8.71
N GLY A 102 16.60 -0.62 7.89
CA GLY A 102 16.34 -0.61 6.45
C GLY A 102 16.80 -1.86 5.68
N ARG A 103 17.87 -2.54 6.14
CA ARG A 103 18.28 -3.84 5.57
C ARG A 103 17.23 -4.93 5.83
N LYS A 104 16.68 -5.01 7.05
CA LYS A 104 15.64 -5.98 7.41
C LYS A 104 14.37 -5.75 6.59
N ILE A 105 13.96 -4.49 6.42
CA ILE A 105 12.79 -4.14 5.61
C ILE A 105 13.01 -4.57 4.16
N LYS A 106 14.19 -4.31 3.57
CA LYS A 106 14.51 -4.77 2.21
C LYS A 106 14.51 -6.29 2.09
N SER A 107 15.14 -7.01 3.03
CA SER A 107 15.15 -8.47 3.04
C SER A 107 13.74 -9.04 3.12
N PHE A 108 12.91 -8.50 4.01
CA PHE A 108 11.51 -8.88 4.15
C PHE A 108 10.72 -8.67 2.86
N LEU A 109 10.83 -7.48 2.24
CA LEU A 109 10.15 -7.19 0.97
C LEU A 109 10.57 -8.16 -0.13
N LEU A 110 11.87 -8.48 -0.22
CA LEU A 110 12.38 -9.46 -1.18
C LEU A 110 11.86 -10.87 -0.92
N GLU A 111 11.82 -11.31 0.34
CA GLU A 111 11.25 -12.60 0.72
C GLU A 111 9.77 -12.69 0.33
N GLU A 112 8.98 -11.66 0.59
CA GLU A 112 7.55 -11.65 0.24
C GLU A 112 7.32 -11.70 -1.27
N ILE A 113 8.06 -10.93 -2.07
CA ILE A 113 8.00 -11.01 -3.54
C ILE A 113 8.32 -12.43 -4.02
N ASN A 114 9.31 -13.09 -3.41
CA ASN A 114 9.72 -14.44 -3.82
C ASN A 114 8.73 -15.52 -3.38
N LYS A 115 8.08 -15.39 -2.21
CA LYS A 115 6.99 -16.30 -1.78
C LYS A 115 5.79 -16.24 -2.73
N ASP A 116 5.45 -15.04 -3.21
CA ASP A 116 4.35 -14.87 -4.16
C ASP A 116 4.67 -15.47 -5.55
N LYS A 117 5.93 -15.37 -6.00
CA LYS A 117 6.42 -16.06 -7.21
C LYS A 117 6.40 -17.58 -7.08
N GLY A 118 6.85 -18.13 -5.94
CA GLY A 118 6.89 -19.57 -5.69
C GLY A 118 5.52 -20.25 -5.63
N THR A 119 4.46 -19.48 -5.43
CA THR A 119 3.07 -19.98 -5.44
C THR A 119 2.53 -20.12 -6.87
N LYS A 120 3.08 -19.36 -7.84
CA LYS A 120 2.68 -19.44 -9.26
C LYS A 120 3.38 -20.56 -10.03
N GLU A 121 4.57 -21.00 -9.61
CA GLU A 121 5.30 -22.08 -10.29
C GLU A 121 4.87 -23.50 -9.89
N LYS A 122 4.16 -23.69 -8.76
CA LYS A 122 3.70 -25.02 -8.32
C LYS A 122 2.37 -25.49 -8.93
N ASN A 123 1.72 -24.68 -9.76
CA ASN A 123 0.44 -24.98 -10.38
C ASN A 123 0.53 -25.11 -11.91
N LYS A 124 1.68 -25.56 -12.43
CA LYS A 124 1.85 -25.91 -13.84
C LYS A 124 2.39 -27.34 -13.96
#